data_AF-A0A1M2V3F2-F1
#
_entry.id   AF-A0A1M2V3F2-F1
#
_cell.length_a   1.000
_cell.length_b   1.000
_cell.length_c   1.000
_cell.angle_alpha   90.00
_cell.angle_beta   90.00
_cell.angle_gamma   90.00
#
_symmetry.space_group_name_H-M   'P 1'
#
loop_
_entity.id
_entity.type
_entity.pdbx_description
1 polymer ?
#
loop_
_entity_poly.entity_id
_entity_poly.type
_entity_poly.pdbx_seq_one_letter_code
_entity_poly.pdbx_strand_id
1 'polypeptide(L)'
;MSLTCKRLYYSIEDLYACGYLHQDNMPISGKYTVTDDPCHFGLEMDFFPALESVTFGIAAGGVPWYAIKKCLEHPTVTSISIGQNSTWMCAPPPIPSDIPPHVYGLTKLSYTPSQWRETGSVERRTDLRPTYALESSYLRALVLTMSHTAESLTLPAETAPLSEMANMDWPRLHTLSLVGRYTHPDQCRIVPLLLLRMPNLRSLSIQVMECEGMWRPPLLKQLPETGFRLRSLTVSYPNPEDPIFSYVGDDLTSLSLRDSPRHYFQSRYVYRALPAIYPILSASECLAILKRISAPRLLFLELVYQTDAAEDELLQYLPHAFPLLEELELHRYKVHRKDTVPYLHIARTLTAVKYLRALYLNLDITGSPMCPSWIQDGLDNKCADRRDEWGLEIVDVLQAAELGRFEYVAVLLHSRSAGYCAMYRPSWWRDRRVDYDSPYTMYAVRSPSGRANADRLHRDSDAFVLGRRPGFSR
;
A
#
# COMPACT_ATOMS: atom_id res chain seq x y z
N MET A 1 0.42 36.24 24.64
CA MET A 1 -0.86 35.52 24.53
C MET A 1 -0.81 34.72 23.22
N SER A 2 -0.75 33.39 23.35
CA SER A 2 -0.89 32.33 22.33
C SER A 2 -0.27 32.55 20.93
N LEU A 3 0.94 32.04 20.72
CA LEU A 3 1.46 31.68 19.40
C LEU A 3 1.25 30.18 19.21
N THR A 4 0.40 29.85 18.24
CA THR A 4 -0.01 28.51 17.84
C THR A 4 1.20 27.75 17.27
N CYS A 5 1.56 26.63 17.92
CA CYS A 5 2.65 25.76 17.49
C CYS A 5 2.29 25.09 16.14
N LYS A 6 2.92 25.54 15.05
CA LYS A 6 2.85 24.87 13.74
C LYS A 6 3.69 23.61 13.80
N ARG A 7 3.10 22.45 13.51
CA ARG A 7 3.83 21.23 13.10
C ARG A 7 4.66 21.59 11.86
N LEU A 8 5.98 21.62 12.01
CA LEU A 8 6.91 21.76 10.90
C LEU A 8 7.08 20.37 10.28
N TYR A 9 6.43 20.14 9.14
CA TYR A 9 6.86 19.10 8.20
C TYR A 9 8.07 19.69 7.47
N TYR A 10 9.27 19.24 7.78
CA TYR A 10 10.39 19.47 6.88
C TYR A 10 10.34 18.37 5.81
N SER A 11 9.88 18.70 4.61
CA SER A 11 10.47 18.06 3.43
C SER A 11 11.92 18.54 3.38
N ILE A 12 12.87 17.68 3.01
CA ILE A 12 14.27 18.07 2.77
C ILE A 12 14.37 19.23 1.75
N GLU A 13 13.29 19.50 0.99
CA GLU A 13 13.15 20.65 0.09
C GLU A 13 13.09 22.01 0.81
N ASP A 14 12.61 22.08 2.06
CA ASP A 14 12.45 23.34 2.80
C ASP A 14 13.74 23.82 3.50
N LEU A 15 14.73 22.93 3.66
CA LEU A 15 16.03 23.25 4.28
C LEU A 15 16.95 24.05 3.36
N TYR A 16 16.67 24.12 2.05
CA TYR A 16 17.46 24.87 1.07
C TYR A 16 17.16 26.38 1.05
N ALA A 17 16.10 26.86 1.70
CA ALA A 17 15.75 28.28 1.71
C ALA A 17 16.64 29.15 2.64
N CYS A 18 17.52 28.56 3.45
CA CYS A 18 18.29 29.25 4.49
C CYS A 18 19.76 29.59 4.13
N GLY A 19 20.16 29.49 2.85
CA GLY A 19 21.30 30.26 2.33
C GLY A 19 22.72 29.82 2.73
N TYR A 20 22.94 28.56 3.10
CA TYR A 20 24.30 28.03 3.33
C TYR A 20 24.82 27.29 2.10
N LEU A 21 25.39 28.04 1.15
CA LEU A 21 26.57 27.74 0.30
C LEU A 21 26.44 28.39 -1.10
N HIS A 22 27.54 29.03 -1.51
CA HIS A 22 27.67 29.87 -2.70
C HIS A 22 27.58 29.09 -4.01
N GLN A 23 26.85 29.70 -4.96
CA GLN A 23 26.72 29.32 -6.37
C GLN A 23 28.08 29.24 -7.08
N ASP A 24 28.27 28.18 -7.88
CA ASP A 24 28.63 28.36 -9.29
C ASP A 24 28.34 27.09 -10.13
N ASN A 25 27.50 27.28 -11.15
CA ASN A 25 27.27 26.45 -12.34
C ASN A 25 26.82 24.98 -12.19
N MET A 26 25.50 24.75 -12.13
CA MET A 26 24.82 23.55 -12.68
C MET A 26 23.35 23.90 -13.00
N PRO A 27 22.77 23.44 -14.13
CA PRO A 27 21.39 23.71 -14.50
C PRO A 27 20.41 22.95 -13.60
N ILE A 28 19.32 23.64 -13.30
CA ILE A 28 18.32 23.37 -12.26
C ILE A 28 17.42 22.19 -12.65
N SER A 29 17.63 21.04 -12.02
CA SER A 29 16.61 20.02 -11.63
C SER A 29 17.34 18.80 -11.07
N GLY A 30 17.43 18.69 -9.74
CA GLY A 30 18.20 17.62 -9.09
C GLY A 30 17.53 17.12 -7.83
N LYS A 31 16.89 15.95 -7.91
CA LYS A 31 16.48 15.16 -6.75
C LYS A 31 17.73 14.70 -5.98
N TYR A 32 17.83 15.01 -4.69
CA TYR A 32 18.87 14.41 -3.84
C TYR A 32 18.47 12.97 -3.49
N THR A 33 19.14 12.01 -4.11
CA THR A 33 19.32 10.65 -3.58
C THR A 33 20.55 10.67 -2.68
N VAL A 34 20.46 10.15 -1.46
CA VAL A 34 21.64 9.95 -0.59
C VAL A 34 22.61 9.02 -1.33
N THR A 35 23.64 9.61 -1.94
CA THR A 35 24.77 8.93 -2.58
C THR A 35 26.06 9.09 -1.77
N ASP A 36 25.99 9.79 -0.63
CA ASP A 36 27.17 10.10 0.16
C ASP A 36 27.57 8.95 1.09
N ASP A 37 28.89 8.89 1.29
CA ASP A 37 29.61 7.99 2.18
C ASP A 37 28.84 7.75 3.49
N PRO A 38 28.65 6.49 3.92
CA PRO A 38 27.99 6.17 5.19
C PRO A 38 28.56 6.95 6.39
N CYS A 39 29.80 7.44 6.33
CA CYS A 39 30.40 8.18 7.44
C CYS A 39 29.75 9.55 7.77
N HIS A 40 28.81 10.07 6.97
CA HIS A 40 28.25 11.42 7.16
C HIS A 40 26.81 11.52 7.69
N PHE A 41 26.03 10.43 7.73
CA PHE A 41 24.63 10.54 8.19
C PHE A 41 24.54 10.93 9.67
N GLY A 42 23.78 11.99 9.94
CA GLY A 42 23.33 12.37 11.27
C GLY A 42 24.15 13.48 11.94
N LEU A 43 25.12 14.07 11.23
CA LEU A 43 25.72 15.33 11.66
C LEU A 43 24.69 16.47 11.64
N GLU A 44 23.75 16.41 10.71
CA GLU A 44 22.69 17.39 10.55
C GLU A 44 21.66 17.32 11.68
N MET A 45 21.47 16.12 12.25
CA MET A 45 20.48 15.88 13.32
C MET A 45 20.76 16.72 14.56
N ASP A 46 22.03 16.97 14.86
CA ASP A 46 22.44 17.78 16.01
C ASP A 46 21.97 19.25 15.89
N PHE A 47 21.62 19.71 14.68
CA PHE A 47 21.03 21.04 14.43
C PHE A 47 19.50 21.06 14.48
N PHE A 48 18.84 19.91 14.67
CA PHE A 48 17.38 19.79 14.70
C PHE A 48 16.87 19.31 16.08
N PRO A 49 16.93 20.16 17.12
CA PRO A 49 16.55 19.76 18.48
C PRO A 49 15.06 19.40 18.64
N ALA A 50 14.21 19.73 17.64
CA ALA A 50 12.79 19.39 17.60
C ALA A 50 12.48 18.23 16.62
N LEU A 51 13.49 17.48 16.17
CA LEU A 51 13.31 16.38 15.24
C LEU A 51 12.58 15.21 15.91
N GLU A 52 11.36 14.91 15.47
CA GLU A 52 10.52 13.85 16.04
C GLU A 52 10.47 12.56 15.19
N SER A 53 10.67 12.68 13.88
CA SER A 53 10.50 11.57 12.95
C SER A 53 11.59 11.55 11.88
N VAL A 54 12.09 10.36 11.57
CA VAL A 54 13.09 10.12 10.51
C VAL A 54 12.55 9.08 9.54
N THR A 55 12.61 9.37 8.23
CA THR A 55 12.13 8.46 7.17
C THR A 55 13.22 8.18 6.13
N PHE A 56 13.57 6.91 5.97
CA PHE A 56 14.50 6.41 4.95
C PHE A 56 13.72 5.94 3.71
N GLY A 57 13.40 6.86 2.81
CA GLY A 57 12.53 6.60 1.66
C GLY A 57 13.19 5.83 0.51
N ILE A 58 14.44 6.16 0.16
CA ILE A 58 15.19 5.54 -0.94
C ILE A 58 16.66 5.41 -0.51
N ALA A 59 17.00 4.30 0.13
CA ALA A 59 18.38 3.94 0.43
C ALA A 59 18.75 2.69 -0.38
N ALA A 60 19.26 2.87 -1.61
CA ALA A 60 19.52 1.75 -2.52
C ALA A 60 20.58 0.75 -1.99
N GLY A 61 21.54 1.22 -1.18
CA GLY A 61 22.45 0.38 -0.41
C GLY A 61 21.85 -0.10 0.92
N GLY A 62 20.69 0.40 1.27
CA GLY A 62 20.03 0.10 2.52
C GLY A 62 20.40 1.02 3.67
N VAL A 63 19.68 0.86 4.78
CA VAL A 63 19.88 1.69 5.97
C VAL A 63 20.90 1.01 6.89
N PRO A 64 22.08 1.62 7.09
CA PRO A 64 23.10 1.04 7.94
C PRO A 64 22.77 1.21 9.43
N TRP A 65 23.25 0.29 10.27
CA TRP A 65 22.90 0.28 11.69
C TRP A 65 23.31 1.55 12.46
N TYR A 66 24.47 2.13 12.15
CA TYR A 66 24.91 3.36 12.82
C TYR A 66 23.94 4.53 12.60
N ALA A 67 23.26 4.59 11.44
CA ALA A 67 22.25 5.61 11.16
C ALA A 67 21.03 5.45 12.07
N ILE A 68 20.60 4.20 12.28
CA ILE A 68 19.54 3.87 13.26
C ILE A 68 20.00 4.26 14.66
N LYS A 69 21.22 3.91 15.06
CA LYS A 69 21.78 4.26 16.38
C LYS A 69 21.78 5.78 16.60
N LYS A 70 22.22 6.57 15.62
CA LYS A 70 22.23 8.04 15.70
C LYS A 70 20.81 8.61 15.80
N CYS A 71 19.82 8.00 15.13
CA CYS A 71 18.41 8.36 15.30
C CYS A 71 17.92 8.09 16.71
N LEU A 72 18.28 6.93 17.26
CA LEU A 72 17.91 6.51 18.60
C LEU A 72 18.58 7.38 19.68
N GLU A 73 19.83 7.80 19.49
CA GLU A 73 20.56 8.70 20.39
C GLU A 73 19.96 10.12 20.45
N HIS A 74 19.12 10.50 19.48
CA HIS A 74 18.50 11.81 19.43
C HIS A 74 17.31 11.92 20.42
N PRO A 75 17.32 12.87 21.37
CA PRO A 75 16.42 12.84 22.53
C PRO A 75 14.92 13.00 22.19
N THR A 76 14.60 13.64 21.06
CA THR A 76 13.21 13.90 20.65
C THR A 76 12.70 12.95 19.58
N VAL A 77 13.55 12.08 19.01
CA VAL A 77 13.11 11.18 17.94
C VAL A 77 12.24 10.08 18.54
N THR A 78 10.97 10.06 18.11
CA THR A 78 9.97 9.08 18.56
C THR A 78 9.48 8.19 17.42
N SER A 79 9.85 8.49 16.17
CA SER A 79 9.40 7.76 15.00
C SER A 79 10.52 7.48 13.99
N ILE A 80 10.64 6.22 13.57
CA ILE A 80 11.53 5.79 12.48
C ILE A 80 10.71 5.04 11.42
N SER A 81 10.88 5.41 10.16
CA SER A 81 10.28 4.72 9.01
C SER A 81 11.32 4.35 7.97
N ILE A 82 11.25 3.12 7.46
CA ILE A 82 12.16 2.55 6.46
C ILE A 82 11.30 1.98 5.33
N GLY A 83 11.44 2.55 4.13
CA GLY A 83 10.60 2.24 2.97
C GLY A 83 11.06 1.04 2.14
N GLN A 84 10.25 0.72 1.13
CA GLN A 84 10.37 -0.48 0.27
C GLN A 84 11.71 -0.65 -0.46
N ASN A 85 12.41 0.45 -0.72
CA ASN A 85 13.68 0.47 -1.44
C ASN A 85 14.88 0.71 -0.51
N SER A 86 14.68 0.57 0.80
CA SER A 86 15.65 0.90 1.85
C SER A 86 15.90 -0.31 2.77
N THR A 87 16.17 -1.49 2.20
CA THR A 87 16.42 -2.72 2.98
C THR A 87 17.66 -2.58 3.87
N TRP A 88 18.02 -3.54 4.71
CA TRP A 88 19.24 -3.45 5.53
C TRP A 88 20.43 -4.19 4.90
N MET A 89 20.85 -3.76 3.71
CA MET A 89 21.77 -4.55 2.86
C MET A 89 23.24 -4.09 2.79
N CYS A 90 23.68 -2.95 3.35
CA CYS A 90 25.08 -2.48 3.18
C CYS A 90 25.88 -2.17 4.46
N ALA A 91 25.65 -2.86 5.57
CA ALA A 91 26.67 -2.88 6.62
C ALA A 91 26.74 -4.25 7.32
N PRO A 92 27.84 -5.01 7.20
CA PRO A 92 28.07 -6.14 8.10
C PRO A 92 28.17 -5.63 9.56
N PRO A 93 27.84 -6.48 10.54
CA PRO A 93 27.59 -6.08 11.93
C PRO A 93 28.83 -5.47 12.63
N PRO A 94 28.62 -4.74 13.75
CA PRO A 94 28.43 -5.49 14.98
C PRO A 94 26.95 -5.73 15.28
N ILE A 95 26.70 -6.93 15.80
CA ILE A 95 25.40 -7.43 16.24
C ILE A 95 24.90 -6.41 17.28
N PRO A 96 23.59 -6.11 17.37
CA PRO A 96 23.09 -5.21 18.40
C PRO A 96 23.14 -5.87 19.79
N SER A 97 24.35 -6.06 20.35
CA SER A 97 24.58 -6.41 21.75
C SER A 97 24.60 -5.17 22.66
N ASP A 98 24.69 -3.99 22.07
CA ASP A 98 25.00 -2.74 22.78
C ASP A 98 23.85 -1.72 22.76
N ILE A 99 22.59 -2.16 22.54
CA ILE A 99 21.45 -1.25 22.67
C ILE A 99 21.18 -1.08 24.17
N PRO A 100 21.45 0.09 24.78
CA PRO A 100 21.15 0.30 26.19
C PRO A 100 19.63 0.22 26.39
N PRO A 101 19.15 -0.55 27.39
CA PRO A 101 17.72 -0.83 27.58
C PRO A 101 16.87 0.39 28.00
N HIS A 102 17.45 1.59 28.14
CA HIS A 102 16.83 2.71 28.84
C HIS A 102 16.80 4.04 28.07
N VAL A 103 17.23 4.08 26.81
CA VAL A 103 17.45 5.36 26.11
C VAL A 103 16.35 5.76 25.13
N TYR A 104 15.38 4.91 24.78
CA TYR A 104 14.61 5.18 23.57
C TYR A 104 13.13 5.48 23.82
N GLY A 105 12.77 6.75 23.66
CA GLY A 105 11.39 7.25 23.58
C GLY A 105 10.69 6.89 22.26
N LEU A 106 11.15 5.86 21.55
CA LEU A 106 10.58 5.45 20.28
C LEU A 106 9.17 4.88 20.52
N THR A 107 8.18 5.52 19.89
CA THR A 107 6.78 5.10 19.95
C THR A 107 6.30 4.53 18.61
N LYS A 108 6.98 4.85 17.50
CA LYS A 108 6.58 4.43 16.16
C LYS A 108 7.75 3.83 15.38
N LEU A 109 7.57 2.61 14.89
CA LEU A 109 8.49 1.97 13.96
C LEU A 109 7.72 1.47 12.74
N SER A 110 8.20 1.79 11.55
CA SER A 110 7.68 1.26 10.29
C SER A 110 8.83 0.71 9.45
N TYR A 111 8.80 -0.58 9.15
CA TYR A 111 9.66 -1.21 8.16
C TYR A 111 8.78 -1.93 7.14
N THR A 112 8.84 -1.48 5.90
CA THR A 112 7.97 -1.98 4.82
C THR A 112 8.83 -2.39 3.63
N PRO A 113 9.55 -3.53 3.69
CA PRO A 113 10.32 -3.99 2.55
C PRO A 113 9.41 -4.26 1.35
N SER A 114 9.98 -4.27 0.14
CA SER A 114 9.22 -4.58 -1.08
C SER A 114 8.54 -5.94 -0.96
N GLN A 115 7.21 -5.97 -1.14
CA GLN A 115 6.40 -7.20 -1.20
C GLN A 115 6.85 -8.14 -2.33
N TRP A 116 7.62 -7.63 -3.30
CA TRP A 116 8.14 -8.38 -4.45
C TRP A 116 9.59 -8.85 -4.25
N ARG A 117 10.18 -8.68 -3.06
CA ARG A 117 11.60 -9.02 -2.83
C ARG A 117 11.94 -10.47 -3.13
N GLU A 118 11.01 -11.40 -2.89
CA GLU A 118 11.21 -12.82 -3.19
C GLU A 118 11.20 -13.10 -4.69
N THR A 119 10.21 -12.57 -5.40
CA THR A 119 10.16 -12.62 -6.87
C THR A 119 11.44 -12.03 -7.47
N GLY A 120 11.83 -10.84 -7.02
CA GLY A 120 13.08 -10.21 -7.45
C GLY A 120 14.32 -11.06 -7.13
N SER A 121 14.32 -11.77 -6.00
CA SER A 121 15.40 -12.68 -5.64
C SER A 121 15.45 -13.93 -6.51
N VAL A 122 14.29 -14.52 -6.83
CA VAL A 122 14.18 -15.66 -7.76
C VAL A 122 14.68 -15.26 -9.15
N GLU A 123 14.25 -14.10 -9.66
CA GLU A 123 14.70 -13.56 -10.95
C GLU A 123 16.22 -13.35 -10.99
N ARG A 124 16.79 -12.81 -9.90
CA ARG A 124 18.23 -12.55 -9.75
C ARG A 124 19.04 -13.78 -9.31
N ARG A 125 18.38 -14.90 -8.98
CA ARG A 125 18.99 -16.11 -8.40
C ARG A 125 19.80 -15.82 -7.12
N THR A 126 19.29 -14.93 -6.27
CA THR A 126 19.89 -14.60 -4.97
C THR A 126 19.22 -15.36 -3.83
N ASP A 127 19.93 -15.56 -2.73
CA ASP A 127 19.40 -16.16 -1.50
C ASP A 127 19.01 -15.05 -0.50
N LEU A 128 17.75 -15.03 -0.07
CA LEU A 128 17.25 -14.05 0.91
C LEU A 128 17.51 -14.45 2.35
N ARG A 129 17.85 -15.72 2.64
CA ARG A 129 18.01 -16.19 4.03
C ARG A 129 19.02 -15.38 4.84
N PRO A 130 20.21 -15.00 4.32
CA PRO A 130 21.13 -14.15 5.06
C PRO A 130 20.56 -12.76 5.34
N THR A 131 19.83 -12.20 4.38
CA THR A 131 19.14 -10.90 4.54
C THR A 131 18.07 -10.99 5.60
N TYR A 132 17.26 -12.05 5.59
CA TYR A 132 16.21 -12.28 6.60
C TYR A 132 16.79 -12.48 8.01
N ALA A 133 17.91 -13.20 8.14
CA ALA A 133 18.57 -13.38 9.42
C ALA A 133 19.09 -12.05 9.99
N LEU A 134 19.72 -11.22 9.16
CA LEU A 134 20.19 -9.90 9.56
C LEU A 134 19.01 -8.99 9.94
N GLU A 135 17.97 -8.96 9.10
CA GLU A 135 16.74 -8.21 9.39
C GLU A 135 16.06 -8.65 10.68
N SER A 136 15.94 -9.95 10.90
CA SER A 136 15.33 -10.46 12.12
C SER A 136 16.13 -10.03 13.35
N SER A 137 17.47 -10.01 13.28
CA SER A 137 18.31 -9.55 14.39
C SER A 137 18.09 -8.08 14.75
N TYR A 138 18.00 -7.20 13.75
CA TYR A 138 17.79 -5.77 13.94
C TYR A 138 16.36 -5.46 14.41
N LEU A 139 15.35 -6.07 13.79
CA LEU A 139 13.96 -5.92 14.24
C LEU A 139 13.79 -6.45 15.66
N ARG A 140 14.41 -7.57 16.02
CA ARG A 140 14.35 -8.10 17.38
C ARG A 140 14.91 -7.10 18.40
N ALA A 141 16.06 -6.51 18.11
CA ALA A 141 16.70 -5.57 19.03
C ALA A 141 15.91 -4.25 19.17
N LEU A 142 15.31 -3.76 18.08
CA LEU A 142 14.49 -2.55 18.09
C LEU A 142 13.11 -2.79 18.69
N VAL A 143 12.36 -3.75 18.16
CA VAL A 143 10.94 -3.94 18.49
C VAL A 143 10.76 -4.35 19.94
N LEU A 144 11.54 -5.31 20.45
CA LEU A 144 11.34 -5.82 21.81
C LEU A 144 11.67 -4.77 22.89
N THR A 145 12.56 -3.82 22.60
CA THR A 145 12.86 -2.73 23.55
C THR A 145 11.74 -1.68 23.62
N MET A 146 10.81 -1.67 22.65
CA MET A 146 9.69 -0.74 22.59
C MET A 146 8.41 -1.25 23.26
N SER A 147 8.40 -2.41 23.93
CA SER A 147 7.16 -3.05 24.41
C SER A 147 6.24 -2.11 25.21
N HIS A 148 6.81 -1.27 26.08
CA HIS A 148 6.07 -0.35 26.94
C HIS A 148 5.82 1.03 26.32
N THR A 149 6.52 1.40 25.24
CA THR A 149 6.45 2.72 24.60
C THR A 149 5.77 2.70 23.24
N ALA A 150 5.73 1.55 22.57
CA ALA A 150 5.20 1.42 21.22
C ALA A 150 3.72 1.77 21.17
N GLU A 151 3.40 2.72 20.28
CA GLU A 151 2.06 3.17 19.94
C GLU A 151 1.65 2.65 18.55
N SER A 152 2.63 2.53 17.63
CA SER A 152 2.40 2.06 16.26
C SER A 152 3.57 1.23 15.72
N LEU A 153 3.27 0.03 15.22
CA LEU A 153 4.25 -0.86 14.58
C LEU A 153 3.78 -1.27 13.18
N THR A 154 4.65 -1.16 12.19
CA THR A 154 4.48 -1.76 10.87
C THR A 154 5.69 -2.61 10.56
N LEU A 155 5.51 -3.93 10.42
CA LEU A 155 6.59 -4.90 10.37
C LEU A 155 6.39 -5.91 9.23
N PRO A 156 7.46 -6.38 8.59
CA PRO A 156 7.40 -7.52 7.69
C PRO A 156 7.19 -8.83 8.46
N ALA A 157 6.19 -9.61 8.09
CA ALA A 157 5.87 -10.89 8.75
C ALA A 157 7.01 -11.93 8.60
N GLU A 158 7.84 -11.84 7.56
CA GLU A 158 8.94 -12.78 7.35
C GLU A 158 10.03 -12.66 8.42
N THR A 159 10.27 -11.45 8.93
CA THR A 159 11.44 -11.13 9.76
C THR A 159 11.09 -10.52 11.12
N ALA A 160 9.82 -10.16 11.34
CA ALA A 160 9.35 -9.68 12.64
C ALA A 160 9.52 -10.75 13.75
N PRO A 161 9.91 -10.36 14.97
CA PRO A 161 10.07 -11.25 16.12
C PRO A 161 8.72 -11.61 16.76
N LEU A 162 7.76 -12.10 15.96
CA LEU A 162 6.35 -12.27 16.37
C LEU A 162 6.20 -13.15 17.62
N SER A 163 6.97 -14.24 17.69
CA SER A 163 6.91 -15.20 18.82
C SER A 163 7.31 -14.54 20.13
N GLU A 164 8.38 -13.73 20.12
CA GLU A 164 8.85 -12.99 21.27
C GLU A 164 7.88 -11.85 21.63
N MET A 165 7.34 -11.15 20.62
CA MET A 165 6.33 -10.12 20.85
C MET A 165 5.08 -10.69 21.55
N ALA A 166 4.66 -11.92 21.22
CA ALA A 166 3.50 -12.57 21.86
C ALA A 166 3.73 -12.94 23.34
N ASN A 167 4.98 -12.93 23.79
CA ASN A 167 5.37 -13.17 25.18
C ASN A 167 5.57 -11.88 26.00
N MET A 168 5.33 -10.71 25.40
CA MET A 168 5.45 -9.41 26.05
C MET A 168 4.11 -8.67 26.01
N ASP A 169 3.85 -7.84 27.02
CA ASP A 169 2.67 -6.98 27.00
C ASP A 169 2.96 -5.68 26.25
N TRP A 170 1.96 -5.22 25.49
CA TRP A 170 2.04 -4.02 24.64
C TRP A 170 0.98 -3.00 25.06
N PRO A 171 1.09 -2.42 26.28
CA PRO A 171 0.00 -1.67 26.89
C PRO A 171 -0.36 -0.38 26.15
N ARG A 172 0.55 0.20 25.35
CA ARG A 172 0.30 1.44 24.60
C ARG A 172 0.02 1.23 23.12
N LEU A 173 0.21 0.00 22.63
CA LEU A 173 0.15 -0.27 21.20
C LEU A 173 -1.31 -0.24 20.74
N HIS A 174 -1.61 0.73 19.88
CA HIS A 174 -2.94 0.90 19.32
C HIS A 174 -2.99 0.65 17.81
N THR A 175 -1.84 0.60 17.14
CA THR A 175 -1.75 0.30 15.70
C THR A 175 -0.73 -0.80 15.42
N LEU A 176 -1.18 -1.90 14.83
CA LEU A 176 -0.32 -2.98 14.34
C LEU A 176 -0.59 -3.25 12.85
N SER A 177 0.47 -3.27 12.05
CA SER A 177 0.42 -3.70 10.65
C SER A 177 1.49 -4.75 10.37
N LEU A 178 1.08 -5.91 9.86
CA LEU A 178 1.97 -6.95 9.35
C LEU A 178 1.83 -7.00 7.82
N VAL A 179 2.95 -6.94 7.11
CA VAL A 179 3.01 -6.96 5.64
C VAL A 179 3.96 -8.05 5.16
N GLY A 180 3.93 -8.42 3.88
CA GLY A 180 4.86 -9.39 3.31
C GLY A 180 4.25 -10.79 3.25
N ARG A 181 4.96 -11.82 3.72
CA ARG A 181 4.50 -13.21 3.74
C ARG A 181 4.83 -13.96 5.03
N TYR A 182 4.12 -15.07 5.24
CA TYR A 182 4.59 -16.08 6.18
C TYR A 182 5.68 -16.95 5.55
N THR A 183 6.75 -17.18 6.29
CA THR A 183 7.84 -18.11 5.92
C THR A 183 7.68 -19.47 6.60
N HIS A 184 6.90 -19.55 7.69
CA HIS A 184 6.64 -20.79 8.42
C HIS A 184 5.17 -20.87 8.89
N PRO A 185 4.51 -22.05 8.81
CA PRO A 185 3.14 -22.26 9.31
C PRO A 185 2.88 -21.81 10.75
N ASP A 186 3.89 -21.86 11.61
CA ASP A 186 3.71 -21.46 13.01
C ASP A 186 3.57 -19.95 13.20
N GLN A 187 4.06 -19.11 12.29
CA GLN A 187 4.00 -17.65 12.43
C GLN A 187 2.55 -17.14 12.49
N CYS A 188 1.66 -17.69 11.66
CA CYS A 188 0.26 -17.26 11.68
C CYS A 188 -0.45 -17.70 12.97
N ARG A 189 0.01 -18.77 13.63
CA ARG A 189 -0.55 -19.26 14.90
C ARG A 189 -0.18 -18.35 16.07
N ILE A 190 0.83 -17.50 15.89
CA ILE A 190 1.27 -16.50 16.88
C ILE A 190 0.39 -15.26 16.85
N VAL A 191 -0.18 -14.88 15.70
CA VAL A 191 -1.01 -13.66 15.60
C VAL A 191 -2.14 -13.63 16.63
N PRO A 192 -2.94 -14.71 16.83
CA PRO A 192 -3.93 -14.75 17.91
C PRO A 192 -3.35 -14.50 19.30
N LEU A 193 -2.18 -15.05 19.61
CA LEU A 193 -1.52 -14.88 20.91
C LEU A 193 -1.02 -13.45 21.09
N LEU A 194 -0.51 -12.86 20.00
CA LEU A 194 -0.02 -11.49 19.96
C LEU A 194 -1.13 -10.47 20.22
N LEU A 195 -2.31 -10.67 19.63
CA LEU A 195 -3.45 -9.76 19.81
C LEU A 195 -3.94 -9.70 21.27
N LEU A 196 -3.83 -10.80 22.02
CA LEU A 196 -4.17 -10.83 23.46
C LEU A 196 -3.27 -9.94 24.31
N ARG A 197 -2.09 -9.57 23.80
CA ARG A 197 -1.12 -8.71 24.51
C ARG A 197 -1.30 -7.22 24.22
N MET A 198 -2.31 -6.85 23.43
CA MET A 198 -2.52 -5.49 22.92
C MET A 198 -3.91 -4.98 23.33
N PRO A 199 -4.16 -4.71 24.62
CA PRO A 199 -5.51 -4.38 25.11
C PRO A 199 -6.06 -3.07 24.54
N ASN A 200 -5.18 -2.18 24.07
CA ASN A 200 -5.55 -0.87 23.52
C ASN A 200 -5.53 -0.84 21.98
N LEU A 201 -5.53 -2.00 21.31
CA LEU A 201 -5.49 -2.08 19.86
C LEU A 201 -6.75 -1.43 19.23
N ARG A 202 -6.52 -0.49 18.31
CA ARG A 202 -7.56 0.24 17.57
C ARG A 202 -7.46 0.03 16.06
N SER A 203 -6.28 -0.26 15.54
CA SER A 203 -6.04 -0.47 14.13
C SER A 203 -5.23 -1.74 13.93
N LEU A 204 -5.81 -2.70 13.20
CA LEU A 204 -5.16 -3.95 12.85
C LEU A 204 -5.11 -4.10 11.33
N SER A 205 -3.92 -4.31 10.78
CA SER A 205 -3.72 -4.59 9.37
C SER A 205 -2.87 -5.84 9.19
N ILE A 206 -3.44 -6.90 8.62
CA ILE A 206 -2.74 -8.14 8.30
C ILE A 206 -2.78 -8.28 6.79
N GLN A 207 -1.72 -7.85 6.12
CA GLN A 207 -1.55 -7.86 4.67
C GLN A 207 -0.44 -8.85 4.28
N VAL A 208 -0.59 -10.09 4.74
CA VAL A 208 0.43 -11.15 4.68
C VAL A 208 0.00 -12.24 3.71
N MET A 209 0.85 -12.57 2.75
CA MET A 209 0.68 -13.71 1.85
C MET A 209 0.74 -15.05 2.60
N GLU A 210 -0.11 -15.98 2.20
CA GLU A 210 -0.11 -17.35 2.72
C GLU A 210 1.05 -18.16 2.12
N CYS A 211 1.58 -19.10 2.91
CA CYS A 211 2.55 -20.10 2.45
C CYS A 211 1.84 -21.42 2.10
N GLU A 212 2.50 -22.27 1.30
CA GLU A 212 1.95 -23.57 0.92
C GLU A 212 1.58 -24.42 2.14
N GLY A 213 0.41 -25.06 2.09
CA GLY A 213 -0.15 -25.82 3.21
C GLY A 213 -0.88 -24.99 4.26
N MET A 214 -0.89 -23.66 4.12
CA MET A 214 -1.72 -22.77 4.91
C MET A 214 -2.94 -22.34 4.10
N TRP A 215 -4.09 -22.35 4.75
CA TRP A 215 -5.34 -21.83 4.18
C TRP A 215 -6.02 -20.96 5.24
N ARG A 216 -6.08 -19.66 4.98
CA ARG A 216 -6.87 -18.67 5.72
C ARG A 216 -6.76 -18.83 7.25
N PRO A 217 -5.57 -18.61 7.83
CA PRO A 217 -5.37 -18.77 9.27
C PRO A 217 -6.23 -17.76 10.05
N PRO A 218 -6.95 -18.20 11.10
CA PRO A 218 -7.76 -17.29 11.89
C PRO A 218 -6.89 -16.34 12.71
N LEU A 219 -7.29 -15.08 12.78
CA LEU A 219 -6.70 -14.03 13.60
C LEU A 219 -7.05 -14.20 15.08
N LEU A 220 -8.21 -14.77 15.39
CA LEU A 220 -8.61 -15.14 16.75
C LEU A 220 -8.92 -16.63 16.84
N LYS A 221 -8.31 -17.31 17.83
CA LYS A 221 -8.67 -18.70 18.17
C LYS A 221 -9.82 -18.79 19.15
N GLN A 222 -9.80 -17.90 20.13
CA GLN A 222 -10.76 -17.81 21.22
C GLN A 222 -10.94 -16.34 21.58
N LEU A 223 -12.03 -16.07 22.27
CA LEU A 223 -12.51 -14.74 22.53
C LEU A 223 -11.77 -14.14 23.71
N PRO A 224 -11.19 -12.93 23.59
CA PRO A 224 -10.71 -12.21 24.75
C PRO A 224 -11.90 -11.83 25.64
N GLU A 225 -11.72 -11.92 26.96
CA GLU A 225 -12.76 -11.55 27.95
C GLU A 225 -13.17 -10.07 27.84
N THR A 226 -12.28 -9.24 27.31
CA THR A 226 -12.54 -7.84 26.95
C THR A 226 -12.49 -7.71 25.43
N GLY A 227 -13.61 -7.33 24.82
CA GLY A 227 -13.69 -7.15 23.37
C GLY A 227 -12.74 -6.04 22.88
N PHE A 228 -12.21 -6.20 21.67
CA PHE A 228 -11.42 -5.14 21.04
C PHE A 228 -12.33 -3.95 20.68
N ARG A 229 -11.80 -2.72 20.77
CA ARG A 229 -12.45 -1.50 20.25
C ARG A 229 -11.77 -1.07 18.97
N LEU A 230 -11.81 -1.95 17.97
CA LEU A 230 -11.18 -1.70 16.67
C LEU A 230 -11.95 -0.60 15.93
N ARG A 231 -11.20 0.36 15.40
CA ARG A 231 -11.68 1.41 14.50
C ARG A 231 -11.36 1.10 13.04
N SER A 232 -10.29 0.35 12.81
CA SER A 232 -9.82 -0.05 11.48
C SER A 232 -9.40 -1.51 11.49
N LEU A 233 -9.92 -2.29 10.54
CA LEU A 233 -9.52 -3.67 10.31
C LEU A 233 -9.21 -3.87 8.82
N THR A 234 -8.00 -4.34 8.53
CA THR A 234 -7.59 -4.78 7.20
C THR A 234 -7.08 -6.22 7.27
N VAL A 235 -7.65 -7.10 6.47
CA VAL A 235 -7.26 -8.51 6.42
C VAL A 235 -7.12 -8.95 4.98
N SER A 236 -5.93 -9.43 4.61
CA SER A 236 -5.71 -10.13 3.35
C SER A 236 -6.09 -11.60 3.47
N TYR A 237 -6.82 -12.14 2.50
CA TYR A 237 -7.26 -13.54 2.48
C TYR A 237 -7.98 -13.97 3.77
N PRO A 238 -9.01 -13.24 4.22
CA PRO A 238 -9.64 -13.51 5.50
C PRO A 238 -10.32 -14.89 5.50
N ASN A 239 -10.35 -15.53 6.66
CA ASN A 239 -11.17 -16.71 6.88
C ASN A 239 -12.63 -16.29 7.11
N PRO A 240 -13.60 -16.72 6.29
CA PRO A 240 -15.00 -16.37 6.51
C PRO A 240 -15.54 -16.76 7.89
N GLU A 241 -14.93 -17.78 8.50
CA GLU A 241 -15.31 -18.29 9.82
C GLU A 241 -14.58 -17.63 10.99
N ASP A 242 -13.69 -16.67 10.74
CA ASP A 242 -12.88 -16.04 11.79
C ASP A 242 -13.77 -15.37 12.86
N PRO A 243 -13.60 -15.71 14.15
CA PRO A 243 -14.32 -15.08 15.23
C PRO A 243 -14.15 -13.55 15.26
N ILE A 244 -13.04 -12.99 14.75
CA ILE A 244 -12.79 -11.54 14.79
C ILE A 244 -13.93 -10.71 14.20
N PHE A 245 -14.60 -11.22 13.16
CA PHE A 245 -15.67 -10.49 12.47
C PHE A 245 -16.93 -10.30 13.32
N SER A 246 -17.13 -11.15 14.32
CA SER A 246 -18.25 -11.00 15.26
C SER A 246 -17.92 -10.04 16.42
N TYR A 247 -16.68 -9.54 16.54
CA TYR A 247 -16.18 -8.82 17.72
C TYR A 247 -15.48 -7.48 17.43
N VAL A 248 -15.43 -7.04 16.17
CA VAL A 248 -14.89 -5.73 15.80
C VAL A 248 -15.66 -4.55 16.44
N GLY A 249 -16.93 -4.76 16.79
CA GLY A 249 -17.76 -3.84 17.56
C GLY A 249 -18.21 -2.59 16.80
N ASP A 250 -19.06 -1.79 17.45
CA ASP A 250 -19.73 -0.63 16.84
C ASP A 250 -18.80 0.57 16.54
N ASP A 251 -17.57 0.55 17.05
CA ASP A 251 -16.57 1.60 16.84
C ASP A 251 -15.82 1.46 15.50
N LEU A 252 -16.07 0.38 14.75
CA LEU A 252 -15.42 0.13 13.46
C LEU A 252 -15.86 1.18 12.41
N THR A 253 -14.89 1.94 11.93
CA THR A 253 -15.08 3.00 10.91
C THR A 253 -14.49 2.64 9.55
N SER A 254 -13.54 1.69 9.51
CA SER A 254 -12.88 1.25 8.29
C SER A 254 -12.72 -0.27 8.29
N LEU A 255 -13.15 -0.90 7.20
CA LEU A 255 -13.03 -2.35 6.98
C LEU A 255 -12.46 -2.58 5.58
N SER A 256 -11.45 -3.45 5.50
CA SER A 256 -10.87 -3.86 4.23
C SER A 256 -10.66 -5.38 4.21
N LEU A 257 -11.46 -6.06 3.39
CA LEU A 257 -11.38 -7.49 3.12
C LEU A 257 -10.72 -7.64 1.75
N ARG A 258 -9.41 -7.88 1.72
CA ARG A 258 -8.61 -7.68 0.50
C ARG A 258 -7.67 -8.81 0.14
N ASP A 259 -6.95 -8.61 -0.96
CA ASP A 259 -5.79 -9.37 -1.40
C ASP A 259 -4.49 -8.59 -1.09
N SER A 260 -3.39 -9.34 -0.93
CA SER A 260 -2.05 -8.79 -0.75
C SER A 260 -0.98 -9.80 -1.21
N PRO A 261 -0.16 -9.49 -2.23
CA PRO A 261 -0.28 -8.38 -3.16
C PRO A 261 -1.59 -8.44 -3.96
N ARG A 262 -1.93 -7.35 -4.65
CA ARG A 262 -3.15 -7.28 -5.47
C ARG A 262 -3.14 -8.35 -6.57
N HIS A 263 -4.25 -9.06 -6.71
CA HIS A 263 -4.44 -10.18 -7.63
C HIS A 263 -4.26 -9.77 -9.09
N TYR A 264 -4.63 -8.55 -9.46
CA TYR A 264 -4.38 -8.04 -10.81
C TYR A 264 -2.87 -7.99 -11.18
N PHE A 265 -1.95 -7.98 -10.20
CA PHE A 265 -0.52 -8.12 -10.46
C PHE A 265 -0.09 -9.54 -10.87
N GLN A 266 -0.91 -10.57 -10.70
CA GLN A 266 -0.59 -11.92 -11.19
C GLN A 266 -0.33 -11.94 -12.70
N SER A 267 -1.05 -11.09 -13.44
CA SER A 267 -0.84 -10.92 -14.89
C SER A 267 0.56 -10.36 -15.23
N ARG A 268 1.18 -9.60 -14.31
CA ARG A 268 2.51 -9.00 -14.47
C ARG A 268 3.64 -10.03 -14.31
N TYR A 269 3.48 -10.98 -13.40
CA TYR A 269 4.50 -11.97 -13.05
C TYR A 269 4.03 -13.35 -13.48
N VAL A 270 4.10 -13.63 -14.79
CA VAL A 270 3.74 -14.92 -15.42
C VAL A 270 4.23 -16.09 -14.56
N TYR A 271 3.30 -16.78 -13.87
CA TYR A 271 3.30 -18.13 -13.24
C TYR A 271 4.58 -18.74 -12.61
N ARG A 272 5.77 -18.14 -12.73
CA ARG A 272 7.07 -18.74 -12.43
C ARG A 272 7.76 -18.14 -11.21
N ALA A 273 7.19 -17.12 -10.58
CA ALA A 273 7.94 -16.31 -9.61
C ALA A 273 7.28 -16.12 -8.22
N LEU A 274 6.10 -16.70 -7.99
CA LEU A 274 5.41 -16.57 -6.71
C LEU A 274 4.99 -17.97 -6.21
N PRO A 275 5.66 -18.51 -5.16
CA PRO A 275 5.26 -19.76 -4.52
C PRO A 275 4.02 -19.61 -3.61
N ALA A 276 3.20 -18.56 -3.82
CA ALA A 276 2.10 -18.19 -2.94
C ALA A 276 0.73 -18.56 -3.53
N ILE A 277 -0.19 -18.96 -2.66
CA ILE A 277 -1.60 -19.20 -2.98
C ILE A 277 -2.37 -17.89 -2.76
N TYR A 278 -3.30 -17.59 -3.67
CA TYR A 278 -4.11 -16.36 -3.65
C TYR A 278 -5.60 -16.71 -3.53
N PRO A 279 -6.10 -17.13 -2.36
CA PRO A 279 -7.48 -17.57 -2.21
C PRO A 279 -8.42 -16.37 -2.08
N ILE A 280 -8.72 -15.70 -3.21
CA ILE A 280 -9.71 -14.61 -3.25
C ILE A 280 -11.04 -15.12 -2.70
N LEU A 281 -11.72 -14.28 -1.92
CA LEU A 281 -13.06 -14.60 -1.42
C LEU A 281 -14.06 -14.70 -2.57
N SER A 282 -15.02 -15.60 -2.49
CA SER A 282 -16.21 -15.48 -3.32
C SER A 282 -17.14 -14.37 -2.81
N ALA A 283 -18.09 -13.91 -3.62
CA ALA A 283 -19.10 -12.94 -3.16
C ALA A 283 -19.96 -13.52 -2.02
N SER A 284 -20.28 -14.82 -2.04
CA SER A 284 -20.95 -15.50 -0.92
C SER A 284 -20.12 -15.51 0.36
N GLU A 285 -18.81 -15.70 0.28
CA GLU A 285 -17.91 -15.64 1.43
C GLU A 285 -17.81 -14.21 2.01
N CYS A 286 -17.69 -13.19 1.15
CA CYS A 286 -17.76 -11.79 1.58
C CYS A 286 -19.07 -11.50 2.31
N LEU A 287 -20.20 -11.94 1.74
CA LEU A 287 -21.50 -11.72 2.36
C LEU A 287 -21.62 -12.43 3.72
N ALA A 288 -21.10 -13.65 3.84
CA ALA A 288 -21.07 -14.38 5.11
C ALA A 288 -20.27 -13.62 6.20
N ILE A 289 -19.13 -13.04 5.82
CA ILE A 289 -18.34 -12.19 6.73
C ILE A 289 -19.14 -10.93 7.12
N LEU A 290 -19.67 -10.19 6.15
CA LEU A 290 -20.36 -8.93 6.42
C LEU A 290 -21.61 -9.12 7.28
N LYS A 291 -22.35 -10.23 7.11
CA LYS A 291 -23.51 -10.58 7.95
C LYS A 291 -23.17 -10.80 9.43
N ARG A 292 -21.89 -11.07 9.74
CA ARG A 292 -21.40 -11.25 11.12
C ARG A 292 -20.91 -9.95 11.75
N ILE A 293 -20.69 -8.91 10.95
CA ILE A 293 -20.14 -7.63 11.41
C ILE A 293 -21.28 -6.69 11.78
N SER A 294 -21.30 -6.24 13.04
CA SER A 294 -22.10 -5.09 13.47
C SER A 294 -21.21 -3.85 13.47
N ALA A 295 -21.31 -3.03 12.43
CA ALA A 295 -20.54 -1.79 12.29
C ALA A 295 -21.41 -0.64 11.73
N PRO A 296 -22.39 -0.13 12.51
CA PRO A 296 -23.30 0.92 12.03
C PRO A 296 -22.60 2.24 11.70
N ARG A 297 -21.36 2.43 12.19
CA ARG A 297 -20.52 3.61 11.97
C ARG A 297 -19.46 3.41 10.87
N LEU A 298 -19.56 2.33 10.09
CA LEU A 298 -18.62 2.07 9.02
C LEU A 298 -18.71 3.16 7.95
N LEU A 299 -17.58 3.84 7.70
CA LEU A 299 -17.46 4.93 6.74
C LEU A 299 -16.70 4.50 5.48
N PHE A 300 -15.72 3.62 5.63
CA PHE A 300 -14.91 3.08 4.54
C PHE A 300 -15.03 1.56 4.47
N LEU A 301 -15.33 1.05 3.28
CA LEU A 301 -15.37 -0.38 3.00
C LEU A 301 -14.59 -0.70 1.73
N GLU A 302 -13.62 -1.60 1.85
CA GLU A 302 -12.93 -2.21 0.72
C GLU A 302 -13.29 -3.70 0.64
N LEU A 303 -13.74 -4.15 -0.53
CA LEU A 303 -14.06 -5.54 -0.82
C LEU A 303 -13.31 -6.02 -2.05
N VAL A 304 -12.59 -7.13 -1.88
CA VAL A 304 -11.99 -7.89 -2.97
C VAL A 304 -12.65 -9.25 -3.05
N TYR A 305 -13.30 -9.54 -4.18
CA TYR A 305 -14.01 -10.79 -4.34
C TYR A 305 -14.05 -11.29 -5.79
N GLN A 306 -14.20 -12.61 -5.90
CA GLN A 306 -14.57 -13.31 -7.12
C GLN A 306 -16.08 -13.48 -7.17
N THR A 307 -16.67 -13.22 -8.32
CA THR A 307 -18.13 -13.23 -8.49
C THR A 307 -18.71 -14.62 -8.31
N ASP A 308 -19.89 -14.74 -7.73
CA ASP A 308 -20.69 -15.97 -7.76
C ASP A 308 -22.19 -15.60 -7.75
N ALA A 309 -23.07 -16.58 -7.53
CA ALA A 309 -24.51 -16.36 -7.53
C ALA A 309 -25.00 -15.38 -6.44
N ALA A 310 -24.20 -15.08 -5.42
CA ALA A 310 -24.56 -14.19 -4.32
C ALA A 310 -24.10 -12.75 -4.51
N GLU A 311 -23.51 -12.38 -5.66
CA GLU A 311 -23.04 -11.01 -5.92
C GLU A 311 -24.15 -9.96 -5.75
N ASP A 312 -25.33 -10.21 -6.33
CA ASP A 312 -26.45 -9.26 -6.22
C ASP A 312 -26.92 -9.11 -4.76
N GLU A 313 -26.97 -10.21 -4.01
CA GLU A 313 -27.33 -10.18 -2.58
C GLU A 313 -26.27 -9.41 -1.77
N LEU A 314 -24.98 -9.62 -2.07
CA LEU A 314 -23.88 -8.90 -1.43
C LEU A 314 -24.01 -7.38 -1.62
N LEU A 315 -24.23 -6.92 -2.85
CA LEU A 315 -24.32 -5.50 -3.16
C LEU A 315 -25.59 -4.86 -2.56
N GLN A 316 -26.72 -5.57 -2.58
CA GLN A 316 -27.97 -5.10 -1.97
C GLN A 316 -27.92 -5.07 -0.44
N TYR A 317 -27.07 -5.89 0.18
CA TYR A 317 -26.89 -5.93 1.62
C TYR A 317 -26.18 -4.68 2.17
N LEU A 318 -25.20 -4.13 1.43
CA LEU A 318 -24.38 -2.99 1.86
C LEU A 318 -25.16 -1.78 2.41
N PRO A 319 -26.15 -1.21 1.69
CA PRO A 319 -26.88 -0.02 2.17
C PRO A 319 -27.69 -0.26 3.45
N HIS A 320 -28.08 -1.51 3.70
CA HIS A 320 -28.84 -1.88 4.90
C HIS A 320 -27.92 -2.11 6.10
N ALA A 321 -26.77 -2.75 5.88
CA ALA A 321 -25.81 -3.07 6.93
C ALA A 321 -24.95 -1.87 7.35
N PHE A 322 -24.58 -1.02 6.38
CA PHE A 322 -23.66 0.10 6.56
C PHE A 322 -24.30 1.40 6.08
N PRO A 323 -25.31 1.90 6.80
CA PRO A 323 -26.11 3.04 6.34
C PRO A 323 -25.33 4.36 6.30
N LEU A 324 -24.14 4.44 6.92
CA LEU A 324 -23.28 5.62 6.95
C LEU A 324 -22.07 5.50 6.01
N LEU A 325 -22.05 4.51 5.13
CA LEU A 325 -20.93 4.27 4.23
C LEU A 325 -20.71 5.47 3.29
N GLU A 326 -19.51 6.07 3.37
CA GLU A 326 -19.09 7.21 2.56
C GLU A 326 -18.16 6.81 1.42
N GLU A 327 -17.31 5.81 1.63
CA GLU A 327 -16.32 5.37 0.67
C GLU A 327 -16.39 3.86 0.45
N LEU A 328 -16.47 3.45 -0.81
CA LEU A 328 -16.53 2.05 -1.21
C LEU A 328 -15.47 1.75 -2.27
N GLU A 329 -14.58 0.80 -1.99
CA GLU A 329 -13.60 0.26 -2.94
C GLU A 329 -13.96 -1.18 -3.29
N LEU A 330 -14.27 -1.45 -4.56
CA LEU A 330 -14.63 -2.76 -5.07
C LEU A 330 -13.59 -3.27 -6.06
N HIS A 331 -12.97 -4.39 -5.72
CA HIS A 331 -12.20 -5.21 -6.66
C HIS A 331 -12.98 -6.48 -6.96
N ARG A 332 -13.65 -6.47 -8.10
CA ARG A 332 -14.46 -7.57 -8.61
C ARG A 332 -13.70 -8.33 -9.67
N TYR A 333 -13.48 -9.63 -9.45
CA TYR A 333 -12.85 -10.53 -10.42
C TYR A 333 -13.84 -11.55 -10.97
N LYS A 334 -13.71 -11.89 -12.25
CA LYS A 334 -14.59 -12.89 -12.89
C LYS A 334 -14.25 -14.32 -12.44
N VAL A 335 -15.25 -15.20 -12.45
CA VAL A 335 -14.99 -16.66 -12.39
C VAL A 335 -14.42 -17.13 -13.72
N HIS A 336 -15.06 -16.73 -14.82
CA HIS A 336 -14.63 -17.10 -16.14
C HIS A 336 -14.24 -15.84 -16.92
N ARG A 337 -13.10 -15.92 -17.62
CA ARG A 337 -12.57 -14.79 -18.41
C ARG A 337 -13.57 -14.23 -19.44
N LYS A 338 -14.51 -15.06 -19.89
CA LYS A 338 -15.52 -14.71 -20.91
C LYS A 338 -16.75 -14.00 -20.32
N ASP A 339 -16.89 -13.95 -19.00
CA ASP A 339 -18.07 -13.35 -18.37
C ASP A 339 -18.14 -11.84 -18.66
N THR A 340 -19.34 -11.35 -18.94
CA THR A 340 -19.60 -9.92 -19.09
C THR A 340 -19.73 -9.28 -17.71
N VAL A 341 -19.21 -8.06 -17.55
CA VAL A 341 -19.32 -7.33 -16.29
C VAL A 341 -20.55 -6.43 -16.33
N PRO A 342 -21.53 -6.60 -15.44
CA PRO A 342 -22.75 -5.80 -15.44
C PRO A 342 -22.55 -4.47 -14.69
N TYR A 343 -21.58 -3.64 -15.10
CA TYR A 343 -21.15 -2.44 -14.36
C TYR A 343 -22.28 -1.42 -14.10
N LEU A 344 -23.21 -1.24 -15.06
CA LEU A 344 -24.38 -0.37 -14.87
C LEU A 344 -25.34 -0.90 -13.81
N HIS A 345 -25.52 -2.22 -13.73
CA HIS A 345 -26.36 -2.85 -12.71
C HIS A 345 -25.72 -2.70 -11.32
N ILE A 346 -24.40 -2.87 -11.22
CA ILE A 346 -23.63 -2.60 -10.00
C ILE A 346 -23.84 -1.13 -9.59
N ALA A 347 -23.63 -0.18 -10.51
CA ALA A 347 -23.81 1.25 -10.25
C ALA A 347 -25.22 1.57 -9.74
N ARG A 348 -26.26 1.04 -10.41
CA ARG A 348 -27.67 1.21 -10.01
C ARG A 348 -27.93 0.63 -8.62
N THR A 349 -27.40 -0.55 -8.31
CA THR A 349 -27.57 -1.16 -6.98
C THR A 349 -26.94 -0.29 -5.89
N LEU A 350 -25.76 0.29 -6.17
CA LEU A 350 -25.04 1.14 -5.21
C LEU A 350 -25.68 2.52 -5.00
N THR A 351 -26.63 2.94 -5.84
CA THR A 351 -27.43 4.17 -5.60
C THR A 351 -28.20 4.13 -4.28
N ALA A 352 -28.46 2.93 -3.73
CA ALA A 352 -29.09 2.77 -2.43
C ALA A 352 -28.20 3.21 -1.25
N VAL A 353 -26.88 3.37 -1.45
CA VAL A 353 -25.93 3.84 -0.43
C VAL A 353 -25.98 5.37 -0.35
N LYS A 354 -26.89 5.88 0.47
CA LYS A 354 -27.27 7.32 0.49
C LYS A 354 -26.14 8.31 0.75
N TYR A 355 -25.13 7.90 1.51
CA TYR A 355 -24.01 8.77 1.91
C TYR A 355 -22.75 8.54 1.09
N LEU A 356 -22.82 7.76 0.01
CA LEU A 356 -21.66 7.46 -0.81
C LEU A 356 -21.11 8.74 -1.46
N ARG A 357 -19.84 9.04 -1.14
CA ARG A 357 -19.06 10.17 -1.63
C ARG A 357 -18.06 9.75 -2.69
N ALA A 358 -17.35 8.65 -2.46
CA ALA A 358 -16.33 8.14 -3.37
C ALA A 358 -16.53 6.66 -3.66
N LEU A 359 -16.42 6.29 -4.94
CA LEU A 359 -16.52 4.90 -5.39
C LEU A 359 -15.26 4.51 -6.17
N TYR A 360 -14.47 3.58 -5.66
CA TYR A 360 -13.28 3.06 -6.32
C TYR A 360 -13.58 1.69 -6.94
N LEU A 361 -13.28 1.51 -8.22
CA LEU A 361 -13.72 0.37 -9.01
C LEU A 361 -12.56 -0.29 -9.76
N ASN A 362 -12.35 -1.56 -9.47
CA ASN A 362 -11.62 -2.49 -10.31
C ASN A 362 -12.58 -3.61 -10.73
N LEU A 363 -13.17 -3.48 -11.91
CA LEU A 363 -14.27 -4.33 -12.36
C LEU A 363 -13.85 -5.49 -13.28
N ASP A 364 -12.55 -5.70 -13.50
CA ASP A 364 -12.01 -6.73 -14.40
C ASP A 364 -12.64 -6.68 -15.81
N ILE A 365 -12.90 -5.47 -16.31
CA ILE A 365 -13.52 -5.25 -17.62
C ILE A 365 -12.45 -5.39 -18.70
N THR A 366 -12.08 -6.63 -19.01
CA THR A 366 -11.24 -6.95 -20.15
C THR A 366 -12.02 -6.73 -21.46
N GLY A 367 -11.87 -5.54 -22.05
CA GLY A 367 -12.62 -5.11 -23.24
C GLY A 367 -12.29 -5.83 -24.54
N SER A 368 -11.29 -6.72 -24.58
CA SER A 368 -11.01 -7.59 -25.72
C SER A 368 -10.05 -8.72 -25.30
N PRO A 369 -10.24 -9.96 -25.76
CA PRO A 369 -9.28 -11.06 -25.55
C PRO A 369 -7.89 -10.80 -26.15
N MET A 370 -7.71 -9.69 -26.90
CA MET A 370 -6.46 -9.34 -27.60
C MET A 370 -5.71 -8.13 -27.04
N CYS A 371 -6.18 -7.50 -25.95
CA CYS A 371 -5.49 -6.34 -25.39
C CYS A 371 -4.89 -6.65 -24.00
N PRO A 372 -3.80 -7.43 -23.91
CA PRO A 372 -2.91 -7.33 -22.77
C PRO A 372 -2.14 -6.01 -22.94
N SER A 373 -2.76 -4.87 -22.60
CA SER A 373 -2.15 -3.53 -22.72
C SER A 373 -0.90 -3.35 -21.83
N TRP A 374 -0.43 -4.40 -21.16
CA TRP A 374 0.85 -4.44 -20.45
C TRP A 374 2.08 -4.28 -21.35
N ILE A 375 1.93 -4.36 -22.68
CA ILE A 375 3.04 -4.39 -23.66
C ILE A 375 3.40 -3.00 -24.21
N GLN A 376 2.49 -2.02 -24.19
CA GLN A 376 2.76 -0.66 -24.65
C GLN A 376 2.22 0.36 -23.65
N ASP A 377 3.10 1.25 -23.17
CA ASP A 377 2.77 2.39 -22.30
C ASP A 377 1.86 3.42 -23.00
N GLY A 378 1.51 3.20 -24.27
CA GLY A 378 0.36 3.85 -24.89
C GLY A 378 -0.87 3.01 -24.62
N LEU A 379 -1.73 3.46 -23.71
CA LEU A 379 -3.13 3.04 -23.72
C LEU A 379 -3.61 3.16 -25.18
N ASP A 380 -4.02 2.06 -25.81
CA ASP A 380 -4.75 2.15 -27.08
C ASP A 380 -5.88 3.15 -26.86
N ASN A 381 -5.91 4.23 -27.63
CA ASN A 381 -6.89 5.32 -27.47
C ASN A 381 -8.31 4.75 -27.38
N LYS A 382 -8.61 3.66 -28.12
CA LYS A 382 -9.92 3.00 -28.07
C LYS A 382 -10.25 2.36 -26.71
N CYS A 383 -9.27 1.80 -26.03
CA CYS A 383 -9.46 1.24 -24.68
C CYS A 383 -9.61 2.36 -23.64
N ALA A 384 -8.90 3.48 -23.82
CA ALA A 384 -9.07 4.66 -22.99
C ALA A 384 -10.46 5.29 -23.18
N ASP A 385 -10.90 5.50 -24.43
CA ASP A 385 -12.20 6.06 -24.77
C ASP A 385 -13.34 5.22 -24.16
N ARG A 386 -13.31 3.90 -24.37
CA ARG A 386 -14.35 3.00 -23.84
C ARG A 386 -14.38 2.95 -22.31
N ARG A 387 -13.23 3.06 -21.66
CA ARG A 387 -13.15 3.18 -20.20
C ARG A 387 -13.77 4.49 -19.74
N ASP A 388 -13.47 5.59 -20.43
CA ASP A 388 -14.00 6.90 -20.07
C ASP A 388 -15.51 6.96 -20.25
N GLU A 389 -16.03 6.33 -21.31
CA GLU A 389 -17.46 6.06 -21.49
C GLU A 389 -18.05 5.35 -20.26
N TRP A 390 -17.46 4.22 -19.82
CA TRP A 390 -17.95 3.51 -18.63
C TRP A 390 -17.89 4.35 -17.35
N GLY A 391 -16.77 5.04 -17.12
CA GLY A 391 -16.59 5.89 -15.95
C GLY A 391 -17.65 7.00 -15.87
N LEU A 392 -17.91 7.66 -17.01
CA LEU A 392 -18.93 8.70 -17.13
C LEU A 392 -20.35 8.15 -17.00
N GLU A 393 -20.66 7.00 -17.62
CA GLU A 393 -21.98 6.38 -17.48
C GLU A 393 -22.29 5.99 -16.01
N ILE A 394 -21.30 5.48 -15.27
CA ILE A 394 -21.47 5.17 -13.84
C ILE A 394 -21.72 6.46 -13.04
N VAL A 395 -20.95 7.53 -13.31
CA VAL A 395 -21.18 8.84 -12.69
C VAL A 395 -22.59 9.34 -12.97
N ASP A 396 -23.06 9.23 -14.21
CA ASP A 396 -24.39 9.72 -14.60
C ASP A 396 -25.50 8.94 -13.87
N VAL A 397 -25.34 7.61 -13.68
CA VAL A 397 -26.24 6.79 -12.86
C VAL A 397 -26.27 7.24 -11.39
N LEU A 398 -25.09 7.44 -10.78
CA LEU A 398 -24.98 7.82 -9.37
C LEU A 398 -25.47 9.25 -9.11
N GLN A 399 -25.20 10.16 -10.05
CA GLN A 399 -25.66 11.55 -10.00
C GLN A 399 -27.19 11.64 -10.13
N ALA A 400 -27.80 10.84 -11.02
CA ALA A 400 -29.25 10.83 -11.23
C ALA A 400 -30.03 10.34 -9.99
N ALA A 401 -29.39 9.59 -9.09
CA ALA A 401 -29.99 9.14 -7.85
C ALA A 401 -30.03 10.21 -6.73
N GLU A 402 -29.65 11.46 -7.05
CA GLU A 402 -29.64 12.60 -6.11
C GLU A 402 -28.86 12.32 -4.82
N LEU A 403 -27.77 11.56 -4.92
CA LEU A 403 -26.79 11.39 -3.85
C LEU A 403 -26.13 12.76 -3.58
N GLY A 404 -26.73 13.54 -2.67
CA GLY A 404 -26.41 14.96 -2.46
C GLY A 404 -24.98 15.28 -2.01
N ARG A 405 -24.14 14.26 -1.82
CA ARG A 405 -22.72 14.36 -1.46
C ARG A 405 -21.78 13.55 -2.35
N PHE A 406 -22.28 12.94 -3.43
CA PHE A 406 -21.43 12.13 -4.31
C PHE A 406 -20.37 12.99 -5.01
N GLU A 407 -19.11 12.61 -4.94
CA GLU A 407 -17.97 13.42 -5.41
C GLU A 407 -17.33 12.85 -6.68
N TYR A 408 -17.05 11.55 -6.73
CA TYR A 408 -16.41 10.93 -7.89
C TYR A 408 -16.47 9.40 -7.91
N VAL A 409 -16.29 8.84 -9.13
CA VAL A 409 -15.88 7.45 -9.35
C VAL A 409 -14.41 7.41 -9.71
N ALA A 410 -13.62 6.56 -9.07
CA ALA A 410 -12.25 6.26 -9.46
C ALA A 410 -12.20 4.86 -10.09
N VAL A 411 -11.89 4.77 -11.39
CA VAL A 411 -11.72 3.48 -12.07
C VAL A 411 -10.24 3.14 -12.13
N LEU A 412 -9.88 1.97 -11.60
CA LEU A 412 -8.50 1.50 -11.55
C LEU A 412 -8.01 1.13 -12.95
N LEU A 413 -6.83 1.64 -13.27
CA LEU A 413 -6.08 1.38 -14.47
C LEU A 413 -4.84 0.59 -14.15
N HIS A 414 -4.73 -0.54 -14.84
CA HIS A 414 -3.58 -1.40 -14.71
C HIS A 414 -2.52 -1.01 -15.74
N SER A 415 -1.34 -0.64 -15.26
CA SER A 415 -0.15 -0.45 -16.11
C SER A 415 0.91 -1.49 -15.78
N ARG A 416 1.92 -1.62 -16.64
CA ARG A 416 3.04 -2.54 -16.45
C ARG A 416 3.78 -2.30 -15.13
N SER A 417 3.84 -1.06 -14.64
CA SER A 417 4.61 -0.66 -13.46
C SER A 417 3.78 -0.41 -12.20
N ALA A 418 2.50 -0.07 -12.33
CA ALA A 418 1.64 0.38 -11.22
C ALA A 418 0.14 0.25 -11.53
N GLY A 419 -0.70 0.35 -10.50
CA GLY A 419 -2.10 0.73 -10.67
C GLY A 419 -2.23 2.23 -10.52
N TYR A 420 -2.87 2.93 -11.45
CA TYR A 420 -3.29 4.33 -11.24
C TYR A 420 -4.78 4.44 -11.44
N CYS A 421 -5.44 5.45 -10.87
CA CYS A 421 -6.88 5.62 -10.99
C CYS A 421 -7.20 6.79 -11.92
N ALA A 422 -8.15 6.59 -12.84
CA ALA A 422 -8.83 7.69 -13.53
C ALA A 422 -10.04 8.09 -12.69
N MET A 423 -10.15 9.37 -12.35
CA MET A 423 -11.26 9.92 -11.59
C MET A 423 -12.29 10.57 -12.52
N TYR A 424 -13.55 10.21 -12.34
CA TYR A 424 -14.70 10.71 -13.08
C TYR A 424 -15.61 11.47 -12.12
N ARG A 425 -15.94 12.72 -12.46
CA ARG A 425 -16.70 13.63 -11.61
C ARG A 425 -18.08 13.99 -12.20
N PRO A 426 -19.07 14.29 -11.34
CA PRO A 426 -20.39 14.77 -11.74
C PRO A 426 -20.34 15.99 -12.65
N SER A 427 -21.42 16.22 -13.41
CA SER A 427 -21.48 17.33 -14.39
C SER A 427 -21.51 18.72 -13.75
N TRP A 428 -21.86 18.83 -12.46
CA TRP A 428 -21.83 20.08 -11.71
C TRP A 428 -20.44 20.44 -11.15
N TRP A 429 -19.45 19.55 -11.29
CA TRP A 429 -18.08 19.83 -10.87
C TRP A 429 -17.45 20.91 -11.77
N ARG A 430 -16.75 21.87 -11.16
CA ARG A 430 -16.27 23.08 -11.89
C ARG A 430 -15.04 22.83 -12.77
N ASP A 431 -14.27 21.81 -12.45
CA ASP A 431 -13.05 21.43 -13.19
C ASP A 431 -13.32 20.36 -14.26
N ARG A 432 -12.26 19.73 -14.77
CA ARG A 432 -12.38 18.59 -15.70
C ARG A 432 -13.21 17.47 -15.07
N ARG A 433 -14.16 16.93 -15.85
CA ARG A 433 -14.95 15.74 -15.47
C ARG A 433 -14.12 14.47 -15.42
N VAL A 434 -12.99 14.42 -16.11
CA VAL A 434 -12.05 13.29 -16.08
C VAL A 434 -10.68 13.80 -15.69
N ASP A 435 -10.09 13.16 -14.68
CA ASP A 435 -8.79 13.48 -14.12
C ASP A 435 -7.94 12.21 -14.03
N TYR A 436 -6.80 12.20 -14.73
CA TYR A 436 -5.86 11.07 -14.76
C TYR A 436 -4.67 11.29 -13.83
N ASP A 437 -4.46 12.51 -13.33
CA ASP A 437 -3.37 12.88 -12.43
C ASP A 437 -3.82 12.71 -10.97
N SER A 438 -4.42 11.56 -10.67
CA SER A 438 -4.87 11.28 -9.30
C SER A 438 -3.66 11.20 -8.35
N PRO A 439 -3.66 11.93 -7.21
CA PRO A 439 -2.61 11.81 -6.20
C PRO A 439 -2.56 10.39 -5.59
N TYR A 440 -3.61 9.58 -5.78
CA TYR A 440 -3.68 8.19 -5.38
C TYR A 440 -3.03 7.27 -6.42
N THR A 441 -1.72 7.46 -6.65
CA THR A 441 -0.93 6.47 -7.39
C THR A 441 -0.74 5.24 -6.49
N MET A 442 -1.51 4.17 -6.74
CA MET A 442 -1.38 2.93 -5.98
C MET A 442 -0.15 2.14 -6.46
N TYR A 443 0.89 2.09 -5.62
CA TYR A 443 2.06 1.21 -5.77
C TYR A 443 2.89 1.47 -7.05
N ALA A 444 3.47 2.66 -7.18
CA ALA A 444 4.51 2.90 -8.18
C ALA A 444 5.83 2.22 -7.77
N VAL A 445 6.09 1.01 -8.29
CA VAL A 445 7.44 0.44 -8.30
C VAL A 445 8.13 0.89 -9.58
N ARG A 446 9.06 1.84 -9.47
CA ARG A 446 9.96 2.17 -10.59
C ARG A 446 10.83 0.97 -10.89
N SER A 447 10.65 0.36 -12.07
CA SER A 447 11.56 -0.68 -12.56
C SER A 447 12.98 -0.12 -12.70
N PRO A 448 14.02 -0.80 -12.21
CA PRO A 448 15.41 -0.34 -12.32
C PRO A 448 15.98 -0.38 -13.75
N SER A 449 15.23 -0.87 -14.74
CA SER A 449 15.68 -1.04 -16.13
C SER A 449 15.31 0.11 -17.08
N GLY A 450 14.68 1.19 -16.59
CA GLY A 450 14.29 2.35 -17.41
C GLY A 450 15.40 3.38 -17.62
N ARG A 451 16.57 2.98 -18.15
CA ARG A 451 17.52 3.93 -18.76
C ARG A 451 17.64 3.60 -20.24
N ALA A 452 17.63 4.67 -21.05
CA ALA A 452 17.70 4.71 -22.51
C ALA A 452 16.38 4.41 -23.24
N ASN A 453 15.54 5.43 -23.41
CA ASN A 453 14.76 5.61 -24.66
C ASN A 453 14.13 7.01 -24.81
N ALA A 454 14.34 7.95 -23.89
CA ALA A 454 13.79 9.30 -24.00
C ALA A 454 14.54 10.24 -24.97
N ASP A 455 15.73 9.88 -25.46
CA ASP A 455 16.57 10.78 -26.30
C ASP A 455 16.45 10.57 -27.82
N ARG A 456 15.50 9.77 -28.32
CA ARG A 456 15.39 9.47 -29.77
C ARG A 456 14.25 10.14 -30.53
N LEU A 457 13.53 11.09 -29.92
CA LEU A 457 12.40 11.77 -30.59
C LEU A 457 12.63 13.26 -30.91
N HIS A 458 13.86 13.79 -30.79
CA HIS A 458 14.13 15.21 -31.08
C HIS A 458 15.45 15.51 -31.82
N ARG A 459 15.91 14.64 -32.73
CA ARG A 459 16.89 15.00 -33.75
C ARG A 459 16.57 14.31 -35.06
N ASP A 460 15.73 14.95 -35.86
CA ASP A 460 15.81 14.92 -37.32
C ASP A 460 14.88 16.02 -37.85
N SER A 461 15.35 17.25 -37.74
CA SER A 461 14.78 18.43 -38.39
C SER A 461 15.92 19.43 -38.59
N ASP A 462 16.23 19.71 -39.86
CA ASP A 462 17.15 20.74 -40.37
C ASP A 462 18.66 20.49 -40.16
N ALA A 463 19.57 20.63 -41.13
CA ALA A 463 19.54 20.99 -42.55
C ALA A 463 20.93 20.68 -43.13
N PHE A 464 21.09 20.46 -44.44
CA PHE A 464 22.10 21.17 -45.24
C PHE A 464 21.90 20.92 -46.75
N VAL A 465 21.72 22.04 -47.46
CA VAL A 465 21.68 22.20 -48.91
C VAL A 465 23.10 22.47 -49.43
N LEU A 466 23.31 22.22 -50.73
CA LEU A 466 24.45 22.49 -51.64
C LEU A 466 25.23 21.21 -51.97
N GLY A 467 25.29 20.68 -53.19
CA GLY A 467 24.92 21.17 -54.51
C GLY A 467 25.96 20.63 -55.49
N ARG A 468 25.53 19.85 -56.51
CA ARG A 468 26.12 19.73 -57.87
C ARG A 468 25.45 18.60 -58.65
N ARG A 469 24.75 18.98 -59.72
CA ARG A 469 24.57 18.21 -60.97
C ARG A 469 25.91 18.24 -61.77
N PRO A 470 26.09 17.56 -62.94
CA PRO A 470 25.17 16.74 -63.76
C PRO A 470 25.76 15.39 -64.24
N GLY A 471 24.94 14.55 -64.90
CA GLY A 471 25.44 13.39 -65.65
C GLY A 471 24.37 12.51 -66.30
N PHE A 472 24.07 12.83 -67.56
CA PHE A 472 23.35 12.14 -68.64
C PHE A 472 23.06 10.61 -68.64
N SER A 473 21.93 10.31 -69.31
CA SER A 473 21.56 9.11 -70.10
C SER A 473 21.32 7.79 -69.35
N ARG A 474 20.29 6.98 -69.63
CA ARG A 474 19.34 6.89 -70.75
C ARG A 474 18.07 6.21 -70.25
#